data_AF-R6QEV0-F1
#
_entry.id   AF-R6QEV0-F1
#
_cell.length_a   1.000
_cell.length_b   1.000
_cell.length_c   1.000
_cell.angle_alpha   90.00
_cell.angle_beta   90.00
_cell.angle_gamma   90.00
#
_symmetry.space_group_name_H-M   'P 1'
#
loop_
_entity.id
_entity.type
_entity.pdbx_description
1 polymer ?
#
loop_
_entity_poly.entity_id
_entity_poly.type
_entity_poly.pdbx_seq_one_letter_code
_entity_poly.pdbx_strand_id
1 'polypeptide(L)'
;MNDFIGGAGYNKPTEEQVKAKKMMRIIGIVLVLLLLVVIGLVALIYYMQSTQLKVYVDAKSNVKMKDIFVFDQNNNLYIPIRAFADYVGYESGNGEYKQYAEDITKCYVESKEEIASFSLGSNKIYKIILDGNNDYEYYEINEPIKMFNNQLYTTIEGAQIAFNISMSYNQQQNQVNIYTLPYLVSYYTTKFQNAGIADKDASFSNQKALLYNMLIIKNENGNYGVQTLDGQEVLGTKYANIKFVESSKEFIVTTMENKMGIMSYDSKIKIAPEFDEIKQIDKDSGLYLATKNKKQGVVNSNGSIVLYLEYDQIGVNSSQYMSNTIKNQYLLYNKCIPAKKNGTWEIFDKTGKNIAGTGTTYKELGCSVGGKSNGEENSNSVLLVPQYEGIVVSRNNVYGLIDSEGKTLLPIALQSIYSITSEGEETYYMLYNNQLMNVIDYIKKWVRPDKNESNNQTNTENTENTNNEQTTQNTQQNNTSTENTTQTNTNAVENNTNTNVNKVSNNT
;
A
#
# COMPACT_ATOMS: atom_id res chain seq x y z
N MET A 1 -93.85 -58.89 -45.69
CA MET A 1 -92.51 -59.12 -46.25
C MET A 1 -92.23 -58.02 -47.27
N ASN A 2 -91.03 -57.44 -47.19
CA ASN A 2 -90.37 -56.54 -48.15
C ASN A 2 -90.90 -55.09 -48.16
N ASP A 3 -90.12 -54.12 -47.66
CA ASP A 3 -88.99 -53.38 -48.29
C ASP A 3 -89.49 -52.12 -48.99
N PHE A 4 -88.95 -50.95 -48.64
CA PHE A 4 -88.04 -50.19 -49.53
C PHE A 4 -87.58 -48.87 -48.89
N ILE A 5 -86.29 -48.62 -49.03
CA ILE A 5 -85.42 -47.62 -48.42
C ILE A 5 -85.77 -46.18 -48.81
N GLY A 6 -85.85 -45.28 -47.81
CA GLY A 6 -85.89 -43.83 -48.00
C GLY A 6 -84.49 -43.22 -48.00
N GLY A 7 -84.04 -42.74 -49.17
CA GLY A 7 -82.73 -42.10 -49.36
C GLY A 7 -82.71 -40.65 -48.84
N ALA A 8 -81.74 -40.35 -47.97
CA ALA A 8 -81.44 -39.01 -47.51
C ALA A 8 -80.80 -38.18 -48.65
N GLY A 9 -81.46 -37.09 -49.04
CA GLY A 9 -80.93 -36.11 -49.98
C GLY A 9 -79.76 -35.33 -49.38
N TYR A 10 -78.57 -35.54 -49.92
CA TYR A 10 -77.38 -34.75 -49.62
C TYR A 10 -77.52 -33.34 -50.20
N ASN A 11 -77.71 -32.33 -49.36
CA ASN A 11 -77.55 -30.92 -49.74
C ASN A 11 -76.08 -30.68 -50.17
N LYS A 12 -75.85 -30.40 -51.45
CA LYS A 12 -74.55 -29.95 -51.95
C LYS A 12 -74.28 -28.53 -51.40
N PRO A 13 -73.13 -28.28 -50.75
CA PRO A 13 -72.79 -26.96 -50.23
C PRO A 13 -72.70 -25.93 -51.36
N THR A 14 -73.24 -24.73 -51.14
CA THR A 14 -73.15 -23.61 -52.10
C THR A 14 -71.70 -23.18 -52.30
N GLU A 15 -71.39 -22.58 -53.46
CA GLU A 15 -70.02 -22.17 -53.82
C GLU A 15 -69.38 -21.22 -52.79
N GLU A 16 -70.21 -20.38 -52.14
CA GLU A 16 -69.83 -19.55 -50.99
C GLU A 16 -69.46 -20.35 -49.74
N GLN A 17 -70.19 -21.43 -49.40
CA GLN A 17 -69.89 -22.27 -48.24
C GLN A 17 -68.57 -23.03 -48.40
N VAL A 18 -68.24 -23.45 -49.63
CA VAL A 18 -66.95 -24.10 -49.94
C VAL A 18 -65.81 -23.09 -49.85
N LYS A 19 -65.98 -21.87 -50.38
CA LYS A 19 -65.02 -20.76 -50.23
C LYS A 19 -64.80 -20.38 -48.78
N ALA A 20 -65.87 -20.24 -47.98
CA ALA A 20 -65.79 -19.90 -46.56
C ALA A 20 -65.05 -20.98 -45.74
N LYS A 21 -65.28 -22.26 -46.02
CA LYS A 21 -64.58 -23.38 -45.35
C LYS A 21 -63.08 -23.41 -45.71
N LYS A 22 -62.74 -23.12 -46.97
CA LYS A 22 -61.35 -22.99 -47.43
C LYS A 22 -60.66 -21.77 -46.80
N MET A 23 -61.38 -20.65 -46.69
CA MET A 23 -60.89 -19.43 -46.05
C MET A 23 -60.69 -19.60 -44.55
N MET A 24 -61.61 -20.26 -43.84
CA MET A 24 -61.43 -20.64 -42.42
C MET A 24 -60.20 -21.54 -42.20
N ARG A 25 -59.94 -22.47 -43.12
CA ARG A 25 -58.74 -23.32 -43.06
C ARG A 25 -57.46 -22.51 -43.25
N ILE A 26 -57.46 -21.54 -44.16
CA ILE A 26 -56.34 -20.60 -44.37
C ILE A 26 -56.14 -19.73 -43.12
N ILE A 27 -57.21 -19.17 -42.56
CA ILE A 27 -57.16 -18.35 -41.32
C ILE A 27 -56.60 -19.17 -40.16
N GLY A 28 -57.02 -20.43 -40.01
CA GLY A 28 -56.49 -21.35 -39.00
C GLY A 28 -54.99 -21.63 -39.17
N ILE A 29 -54.52 -21.84 -40.41
CA ILE A 29 -53.08 -22.03 -40.71
C ILE A 29 -52.30 -20.75 -40.39
N VAL A 30 -52.82 -19.59 -40.77
CA VAL A 30 -52.20 -18.28 -40.47
C VAL A 30 -52.11 -18.04 -38.96
N LEU A 31 -53.16 -18.37 -38.19
CA LEU A 31 -53.16 -18.24 -36.73
C LEU A 31 -52.12 -19.15 -36.06
N VAL A 32 -51.97 -20.39 -36.54
CA VAL A 32 -50.93 -21.31 -36.02
C VAL A 32 -49.53 -20.79 -36.34
N LEU A 33 -49.30 -20.27 -37.56
CA LEU A 33 -48.04 -19.62 -37.92
C LEU A 33 -47.75 -18.40 -37.05
N LEU A 34 -48.77 -17.56 -36.79
CA LEU A 34 -48.65 -16.40 -35.90
C LEU A 34 -48.27 -16.81 -34.47
N LEU A 35 -48.89 -17.87 -33.94
CA LEU A 35 -48.56 -18.42 -32.62
C LEU A 35 -47.10 -18.89 -32.55
N LEU A 36 -46.61 -19.60 -33.57
CA LEU A 36 -45.22 -20.04 -33.65
C LEU A 36 -44.24 -18.87 -33.69
N VAL A 37 -44.56 -17.79 -34.42
CA VAL A 37 -43.77 -16.56 -34.42
C VAL A 37 -43.75 -15.91 -33.03
N VAL A 38 -44.88 -15.83 -32.34
CA VAL A 38 -44.96 -15.30 -30.97
C VAL A 38 -44.10 -16.14 -30.01
N ILE A 39 -44.18 -17.46 -30.08
CA ILE A 39 -43.35 -18.36 -29.27
C ILE A 39 -41.86 -18.13 -29.57
N GLY A 40 -41.49 -17.99 -30.86
CA GLY A 40 -40.12 -17.68 -31.27
C GLY A 40 -39.63 -16.34 -30.73
N LEU A 41 -40.47 -15.29 -30.76
CA LEU A 41 -40.15 -13.98 -30.19
C LEU A 41 -40.01 -14.04 -28.66
N VAL A 42 -40.88 -14.78 -27.96
CA VAL A 42 -40.77 -14.97 -26.50
C VAL A 42 -39.48 -15.72 -26.15
N ALA A 43 -39.13 -16.77 -26.91
CA ALA A 43 -37.88 -17.49 -26.73
C ALA A 43 -36.65 -16.60 -27.00
N LEU A 44 -36.71 -15.75 -28.03
CA LEU A 44 -35.66 -14.76 -28.33
C LEU A 44 -35.51 -13.73 -27.20
N ILE A 45 -36.62 -13.18 -26.69
CA ILE A 45 -36.61 -12.25 -25.56
C ILE A 45 -36.03 -12.92 -24.31
N TYR A 46 -36.43 -14.16 -24.02
CA TYR A 46 -35.90 -14.92 -22.90
C TYR A 46 -34.39 -15.18 -23.04
N TYR A 47 -33.92 -15.50 -24.26
CA TYR A 47 -32.50 -15.65 -24.57
C TYR A 47 -31.72 -14.33 -24.44
N MET A 48 -32.28 -13.21 -24.89
CA MET A 48 -31.67 -11.89 -24.70
C MET A 48 -31.60 -11.50 -23.22
N GLN A 49 -32.64 -11.81 -22.44
CA GLN A 49 -32.64 -11.56 -20.99
C GLN A 49 -31.66 -12.47 -20.23
N SER A 50 -31.48 -13.71 -20.67
CA SER A 50 -30.52 -14.63 -20.04
C SER A 50 -29.06 -14.28 -20.32
N THR A 51 -28.80 -13.56 -21.41
CA THR A 51 -27.47 -13.10 -21.82
C THR A 51 -27.10 -11.71 -21.29
N GLN A 52 -28.05 -10.94 -20.76
CA GLN A 52 -27.77 -9.63 -20.17
C GLN A 52 -27.04 -9.72 -18.82
N LEU A 53 -26.13 -8.78 -18.59
CA LEU A 53 -25.43 -8.65 -17.32
C LEU A 53 -26.42 -8.31 -16.21
N LYS A 54 -26.43 -9.12 -15.15
CA LYS A 54 -27.19 -8.89 -13.93
C LYS A 54 -26.24 -8.40 -12.85
N VAL A 55 -26.62 -7.35 -12.14
CA VAL A 55 -25.83 -6.80 -11.05
C VAL A 55 -26.68 -6.78 -9.80
N TYR A 56 -26.16 -7.34 -8.71
CA TYR A 56 -26.78 -7.32 -7.40
C TYR A 56 -25.84 -6.63 -6.42
N VAL A 57 -26.36 -5.63 -5.71
CA VAL A 57 -25.69 -4.96 -4.60
C VAL A 57 -26.48 -5.28 -3.34
N ASP A 58 -25.84 -5.87 -2.33
CA ASP A 58 -26.46 -6.23 -1.06
C ASP A 58 -27.72 -7.10 -1.25
N ALA A 59 -27.60 -8.09 -2.14
CA ALA A 59 -28.66 -9.00 -2.59
C ALA A 59 -29.86 -8.34 -3.30
N LYS A 60 -29.76 -7.05 -3.67
CA LYS A 60 -30.80 -6.31 -4.42
C LYS A 60 -30.34 -6.02 -5.84
N SER A 61 -31.24 -6.21 -6.81
CA SER A 61 -30.94 -5.93 -8.22
C SER A 61 -30.63 -4.45 -8.43
N ASN A 62 -29.52 -4.16 -9.13
CA ASN A 62 -29.10 -2.81 -9.51
C ASN A 62 -28.96 -2.71 -11.04
N VAL A 63 -30.04 -2.29 -11.69
CA VAL A 63 -30.12 -2.28 -13.16
C VAL A 63 -29.24 -1.19 -13.79
N LYS A 64 -28.94 -0.10 -13.07
CA LYS A 64 -28.14 1.02 -13.61
C LYS A 64 -26.64 0.73 -13.59
N MET A 65 -26.17 0.02 -12.55
CA MET A 65 -24.74 -0.29 -12.40
C MET A 65 -24.22 -1.23 -13.48
N LYS A 66 -25.07 -2.00 -14.17
CA LYS A 66 -24.61 -2.87 -15.27
C LYS A 66 -23.94 -2.08 -16.42
N ASP A 67 -24.30 -0.81 -16.60
CA ASP A 67 -23.89 -0.01 -17.76
C ASP A 67 -22.50 0.62 -17.58
N ILE A 68 -21.91 0.60 -16.38
CA ILE A 68 -20.59 1.18 -16.11
C ILE A 68 -19.44 0.19 -16.31
N PHE A 69 -19.73 -1.10 -16.25
CA PHE A 69 -18.73 -2.15 -16.34
C PHE A 69 -18.24 -2.36 -17.77
N VAL A 70 -16.94 -2.65 -17.91
CA VAL A 70 -16.31 -2.95 -19.20
C VAL A 70 -15.72 -4.35 -19.15
N PHE A 71 -15.85 -5.09 -20.26
CA PHE A 71 -15.20 -6.37 -20.43
C PHE A 71 -14.08 -6.24 -21.47
N ASP A 72 -12.93 -6.86 -21.21
CA ASP A 72 -11.89 -7.01 -22.23
C ASP A 72 -12.20 -8.18 -23.19
N GLN A 73 -11.29 -8.39 -24.15
CA GLN A 73 -11.40 -9.47 -25.14
C GLN A 73 -11.38 -10.89 -24.53
N ASN A 74 -10.90 -11.02 -23.28
CA ASN A 74 -10.82 -12.27 -22.55
C ASN A 74 -11.98 -12.44 -21.55
N ASN A 75 -13.02 -11.61 -21.63
CA ASN A 75 -14.15 -11.54 -20.68
C ASN A 75 -13.74 -11.19 -19.23
N ASN A 76 -12.60 -10.52 -19.03
CA ASN A 76 -12.28 -9.99 -17.70
C ASN A 76 -13.10 -8.71 -17.45
N LEU A 77 -13.70 -8.64 -16.27
CA LEU A 77 -14.49 -7.50 -15.81
C LEU A 77 -13.60 -6.38 -15.26
N TYR A 78 -13.77 -5.18 -15.79
CA TYR A 78 -13.14 -3.94 -15.33
C TYR A 78 -14.18 -2.97 -14.77
N ILE A 79 -13.81 -2.35 -13.65
CA ILE A 79 -14.64 -1.46 -12.86
C ILE A 79 -14.10 -0.04 -12.97
N PRO A 80 -14.90 0.94 -13.46
CA PRO A 80 -14.47 2.34 -13.50
C PRO A 80 -14.42 2.87 -12.08
N ILE A 81 -13.22 3.22 -11.60
CA ILE A 81 -12.97 3.47 -10.18
C ILE A 81 -13.87 4.59 -9.64
N ARG A 82 -13.85 5.75 -10.29
CA ARG A 82 -14.60 6.93 -9.85
C ARG A 82 -16.11 6.77 -10.02
N ALA A 83 -16.57 6.26 -11.17
CA ALA A 83 -17.99 6.06 -11.39
C ALA A 83 -18.57 5.01 -10.44
N PHE A 84 -17.80 3.97 -10.10
CA PHE A 84 -18.22 2.97 -9.12
C PHE A 84 -18.33 3.56 -7.71
N ALA A 85 -17.43 4.47 -7.32
CA ALA A 85 -17.46 5.15 -6.03
C ALA A 85 -18.83 5.77 -5.72
N ASP A 86 -19.42 6.47 -6.69
CA ASP A 86 -20.74 7.11 -6.57
C ASP A 86 -21.86 6.10 -6.24
N TYR A 87 -21.76 4.88 -6.75
CA TYR A 87 -22.76 3.84 -6.48
C TYR A 87 -22.64 3.19 -5.11
N VAL A 88 -21.43 3.19 -4.52
CA VAL A 88 -21.17 2.57 -3.21
C VAL A 88 -21.02 3.60 -2.09
N GLY A 89 -21.31 4.87 -2.36
CA GLY A 89 -21.34 5.95 -1.37
C GLY A 89 -19.96 6.47 -0.98
N TYR A 90 -19.00 6.43 -1.91
CA TYR A 90 -17.66 6.99 -1.75
C TYR A 90 -17.56 8.30 -2.54
N GLU A 91 -16.81 9.24 -2.01
CA GLU A 91 -16.38 10.43 -2.76
C GLU A 91 -15.19 10.06 -3.66
N SER A 92 -14.96 10.84 -4.72
CA SER A 92 -13.80 10.60 -5.59
C SER A 92 -13.26 11.88 -6.23
N GLY A 93 -11.95 11.90 -6.47
CA GLY A 93 -11.26 13.00 -7.13
C GLY A 93 -10.26 12.51 -8.19
N ASN A 94 -9.95 13.37 -9.14
CA ASN A 94 -8.81 13.19 -10.04
C ASN A 94 -7.54 13.73 -9.38
N GLY A 95 -6.39 13.15 -9.72
CA GLY A 95 -5.12 13.53 -9.14
C GLY A 95 -4.81 12.81 -7.83
N GLU A 96 -3.78 13.31 -7.14
CA GLU A 96 -3.34 12.78 -5.85
C GLU A 96 -4.19 13.34 -4.71
N TYR A 97 -4.43 12.52 -3.69
CA TYR A 97 -5.15 12.95 -2.49
C TYR A 97 -4.47 14.17 -1.84
N LYS A 98 -5.25 15.19 -1.50
CA LYS A 98 -4.81 16.50 -0.96
C LYS A 98 -3.92 17.33 -1.90
N GLN A 99 -3.83 17.00 -3.18
CA GLN A 99 -3.24 17.87 -4.19
C GLN A 99 -4.33 18.54 -5.01
N TYR A 100 -4.12 19.82 -5.33
CA TYR A 100 -5.08 20.61 -6.12
C TYR A 100 -4.90 20.45 -7.63
N ALA A 101 -3.82 19.80 -8.07
CA ALA A 101 -3.55 19.59 -9.48
C ALA A 101 -4.41 18.43 -10.02
N GLU A 102 -5.20 18.71 -11.06
CA GLU A 102 -5.92 17.70 -11.81
C GLU A 102 -4.95 16.85 -12.64
N ASP A 103 -4.99 15.54 -12.44
CA ASP A 103 -4.21 14.57 -13.22
C ASP A 103 -5.09 13.34 -13.49
N ILE A 104 -5.52 13.17 -14.74
CA ILE A 104 -6.38 12.05 -15.14
C ILE A 104 -5.68 10.69 -15.09
N THR A 105 -4.35 10.67 -14.97
CA THR A 105 -3.57 9.45 -14.80
C THR A 105 -3.56 8.97 -13.35
N LYS A 106 -4.18 9.73 -12.43
CA LYS A 106 -4.32 9.39 -11.02
C LYS A 106 -5.74 9.65 -10.54
N CYS A 107 -6.19 8.92 -9.54
CA CYS A 107 -7.41 9.25 -8.84
C CYS A 107 -7.36 8.73 -7.41
N TYR A 108 -8.27 9.22 -6.59
CA TYR A 108 -8.53 8.67 -5.26
C TYR A 108 -10.03 8.48 -5.04
N VAL A 109 -10.37 7.56 -4.15
CA VAL A 109 -11.71 7.39 -3.60
C VAL A 109 -11.65 7.49 -2.09
N GLU A 110 -12.66 8.10 -1.49
CA GLU A 110 -12.70 8.44 -0.08
C GLU A 110 -14.01 7.95 0.55
N SER A 111 -13.87 7.22 1.64
CA SER A 111 -14.95 6.90 2.56
C SER A 111 -14.76 7.69 3.85
N LYS A 112 -15.70 7.56 4.78
CA LYS A 112 -15.57 8.13 6.12
C LYS A 112 -14.31 7.64 6.86
N GLU A 113 -13.88 6.41 6.63
CA GLU A 113 -12.85 5.75 7.45
C GLU A 113 -11.49 5.64 6.73
N GLU A 114 -11.48 5.67 5.39
CA GLU A 114 -10.28 5.40 4.58
C GLU A 114 -10.31 6.08 3.21
N ILE A 115 -9.11 6.30 2.67
CA ILE A 115 -8.88 6.72 1.28
C ILE A 115 -8.10 5.63 0.55
N ALA A 116 -8.44 5.39 -0.71
CA ALA A 116 -7.65 4.57 -1.63
C ALA A 116 -7.21 5.39 -2.84
N SER A 117 -5.92 5.35 -3.18
CA SER A 117 -5.31 6.09 -4.29
C SER A 117 -4.75 5.16 -5.37
N PHE A 118 -4.87 5.61 -6.61
CA PHE A 118 -4.55 4.85 -7.82
C PHE A 118 -3.69 5.67 -8.77
N SER A 119 -2.88 4.98 -9.56
CA SER A 119 -2.08 5.59 -10.63
C SER A 119 -2.06 4.67 -11.84
N LEU A 120 -2.19 5.25 -13.03
CA LEU A 120 -2.17 4.53 -14.30
C LEU A 120 -0.91 3.66 -14.42
N GLY A 121 -1.09 2.39 -14.81
CA GLY A 121 0.00 1.43 -14.97
C GLY A 121 0.54 0.85 -13.66
N SER A 122 0.06 1.32 -12.49
CA SER A 122 0.48 0.79 -11.19
C SER A 122 -0.23 -0.52 -10.86
N ASN A 123 0.50 -1.49 -10.31
CA ASN A 123 -0.04 -2.66 -9.61
C ASN A 123 -0.24 -2.41 -8.11
N LYS A 124 -0.03 -1.18 -7.63
CA LYS A 124 -0.16 -0.79 -6.23
C LYS A 124 -1.34 0.14 -6.02
N ILE A 125 -2.19 -0.21 -5.05
CA ILE A 125 -3.22 0.65 -4.48
C ILE A 125 -2.72 1.11 -3.12
N TYR A 126 -2.66 2.42 -2.91
CA TYR A 126 -2.26 2.99 -1.63
C TYR A 126 -3.51 3.29 -0.80
N LYS A 127 -3.49 2.94 0.49
CA LYS A 127 -4.57 3.25 1.43
C LYS A 127 -4.07 4.05 2.61
N ILE A 128 -4.91 4.97 3.08
CA ILE A 128 -4.71 5.76 4.29
C ILE A 128 -5.92 5.52 5.18
N ILE A 129 -5.69 5.16 6.44
CA ILE A 129 -6.75 5.12 7.46
C ILE A 129 -6.90 6.50 8.08
N LEU A 130 -8.13 7.00 8.15
CA LEU A 130 -8.48 8.31 8.70
C LEU A 130 -8.65 8.28 10.23
N ASP A 131 -7.72 7.63 10.94
CA ASP A 131 -7.72 7.51 12.41
C ASP A 131 -6.85 8.57 13.12
N GLY A 132 -6.28 9.51 12.36
CA GLY A 132 -5.38 10.56 12.85
C GLY A 132 -3.89 10.21 12.84
N ASN A 133 -3.52 8.94 12.66
CA ASN A 133 -2.11 8.53 12.53
C ASN A 133 -1.57 8.68 11.10
N ASN A 134 -2.45 8.72 10.10
CA ASN A 134 -2.10 8.75 8.67
C ASN A 134 -1.11 7.65 8.27
N ASP A 135 -1.21 6.47 8.89
CA ASP A 135 -0.37 5.32 8.51
C ASP A 135 -0.71 4.94 7.05
N TYR A 136 0.30 5.03 6.16
CA TYR A 136 0.17 4.68 4.74
C TYR A 136 0.42 3.19 4.55
N GLU A 137 -0.55 2.49 3.97
CA GLU A 137 -0.40 1.11 3.54
C GLU A 137 -0.49 1.03 2.02
N TYR A 138 0.03 -0.06 1.45
CA TYR A 138 -0.21 -0.37 0.05
C TYR A 138 -0.55 -1.84 -0.15
N TYR A 139 -1.27 -2.09 -1.22
CA TYR A 139 -1.80 -3.38 -1.61
C TYR A 139 -1.42 -3.65 -3.05
N GLU A 140 -0.91 -4.84 -3.32
CA GLU A 140 -0.56 -5.25 -4.68
C GLU A 140 -1.74 -5.97 -5.32
N ILE A 141 -2.00 -5.67 -6.58
CA ILE A 141 -3.01 -6.30 -7.42
C ILE A 141 -2.35 -6.94 -8.63
N ASN A 142 -2.92 -8.04 -9.12
CA ASN A 142 -2.29 -8.83 -10.17
C ASN A 142 -2.26 -8.11 -11.53
N GLU A 143 -3.25 -7.25 -11.77
CA GLU A 143 -3.38 -6.48 -13.02
C GLU A 143 -3.22 -4.99 -12.73
N PRO A 144 -2.47 -4.24 -13.56
CA PRO A 144 -2.27 -2.82 -13.35
C PRO A 144 -3.56 -2.03 -13.59
N ILE A 145 -3.64 -0.84 -12.99
CA ILE A 145 -4.70 0.13 -13.28
C ILE A 145 -4.64 0.53 -14.75
N LYS A 146 -5.77 0.41 -15.46
CA LYS A 146 -5.89 0.69 -16.90
C LYS A 146 -6.72 1.94 -17.14
N MET A 147 -6.58 2.53 -18.32
CA MET A 147 -7.38 3.65 -18.76
C MET A 147 -8.22 3.27 -19.97
N PHE A 148 -9.53 3.52 -19.90
CA PHE A 148 -10.44 3.44 -21.04
C PHE A 148 -11.25 4.74 -21.09
N ASN A 149 -11.40 5.36 -22.26
CA ASN A 149 -12.18 6.59 -22.43
C ASN A 149 -11.88 7.69 -21.38
N ASN A 150 -10.59 7.92 -21.10
CA ASN A 150 -10.09 8.89 -20.11
C ASN A 150 -10.56 8.65 -18.66
N GLN A 151 -10.99 7.43 -18.33
CA GLN A 151 -11.31 7.01 -16.97
C GLN A 151 -10.40 5.87 -16.54
N LEU A 152 -10.01 5.87 -15.26
CA LEU A 152 -9.23 4.78 -14.67
C LEU A 152 -10.14 3.64 -14.24
N TYR A 153 -9.70 2.43 -14.57
CA TYR A 153 -10.38 1.18 -14.26
C TYR A 153 -9.47 0.26 -13.46
N THR A 154 -10.10 -0.51 -12.59
CA THR A 154 -9.45 -1.57 -11.81
C THR A 154 -10.16 -2.90 -12.03
N THR A 155 -9.53 -3.99 -11.59
CA THR A 155 -10.13 -5.32 -11.59
C THR A 155 -11.04 -5.53 -10.38
N ILE A 156 -11.74 -6.67 -10.31
CA ILE A 156 -12.52 -7.08 -9.13
C ILE A 156 -11.64 -7.02 -7.87
N GLU A 157 -10.43 -7.57 -7.92
CA GLU A 157 -9.48 -7.56 -6.80
C GLU A 157 -9.20 -6.14 -6.29
N GLY A 158 -8.86 -5.22 -7.21
CA GLY A 158 -8.60 -3.83 -6.84
C GLY A 158 -9.84 -3.10 -6.32
N ALA A 159 -11.03 -3.39 -6.86
CA ALA A 159 -12.28 -2.85 -6.33
C ALA A 159 -12.60 -3.36 -4.92
N GLN A 160 -12.35 -4.65 -4.64
CA GLN A 160 -12.55 -5.22 -3.31
C GLN A 160 -11.68 -4.52 -2.25
N ILE A 161 -10.41 -4.29 -2.56
CA ILE A 161 -9.45 -3.60 -1.69
C ILE A 161 -9.84 -2.13 -1.48
N ALA A 162 -10.18 -1.45 -2.58
CA ALA A 162 -10.46 -0.02 -2.60
C ALA A 162 -11.73 0.38 -1.83
N PHE A 163 -12.81 -0.36 -2.06
CA PHE A 163 -14.14 -0.03 -1.57
C PHE A 163 -14.55 -0.85 -0.36
N ASN A 164 -13.64 -1.70 0.16
CA ASN A 164 -13.92 -2.61 1.26
C ASN A 164 -15.17 -3.45 0.99
N ILE A 165 -15.23 -4.13 -0.18
CA ILE A 165 -16.38 -4.92 -0.63
C ILE A 165 -16.00 -6.37 -0.91
N SER A 166 -16.99 -7.26 -0.86
CA SER A 166 -16.90 -8.57 -1.51
C SER A 166 -17.54 -8.48 -2.88
N MET A 167 -16.80 -8.84 -3.93
CA MET A 167 -17.27 -8.75 -5.31
C MET A 167 -16.92 -10.03 -6.06
N SER A 168 -17.86 -10.53 -6.86
CA SER A 168 -17.65 -11.70 -7.71
C SER A 168 -18.39 -11.58 -9.03
N TYR A 169 -17.85 -12.20 -10.07
CA TYR A 169 -18.49 -12.32 -11.38
C TYR A 169 -18.68 -13.80 -11.73
N ASN A 170 -19.92 -14.23 -11.87
CA ASN A 170 -20.30 -15.54 -12.37
C ASN A 170 -20.56 -15.44 -13.88
N GLN A 171 -19.61 -15.92 -14.68
CA GLN A 171 -19.69 -15.88 -16.14
C GLN A 171 -20.83 -16.75 -16.71
N GLN A 172 -21.17 -17.88 -16.08
CA GLN A 172 -22.24 -18.78 -16.54
C GLN A 172 -23.63 -18.15 -16.40
N GLN A 173 -23.82 -17.37 -15.34
CA GLN A 173 -25.09 -16.67 -15.07
C GLN A 173 -25.09 -15.21 -15.57
N ASN A 174 -23.97 -14.77 -16.15
CA ASN A 174 -23.65 -13.38 -16.45
C ASN A 174 -24.04 -12.43 -15.31
N GLN A 175 -23.55 -12.72 -14.10
CA GLN A 175 -24.00 -12.08 -12.87
C GLN A 175 -22.84 -11.55 -12.05
N VAL A 176 -22.90 -10.26 -11.69
CA VAL A 176 -22.02 -9.62 -10.71
C VAL A 176 -22.75 -9.52 -9.38
N ASN A 177 -22.12 -10.02 -8.32
CA ASN A 177 -22.59 -9.85 -6.95
C ASN A 177 -21.61 -8.96 -6.20
N ILE A 178 -22.13 -7.93 -5.54
CA ILE A 178 -21.39 -6.99 -4.71
C ILE A 178 -22.05 -6.97 -3.33
N TYR A 179 -21.25 -7.13 -2.28
CA TYR A 179 -21.68 -6.98 -0.90
C TYR A 179 -20.82 -5.92 -0.24
N THR A 180 -21.47 -4.86 0.24
CA THR A 180 -20.82 -3.78 0.98
C THR A 180 -20.42 -4.25 2.38
N LEU A 181 -19.34 -3.69 2.94
CA LEU A 181 -18.96 -4.02 4.31
C LEU A 181 -20.08 -3.78 5.33
N PRO A 182 -20.84 -2.65 5.30
CA PRO A 182 -21.97 -2.44 6.21
C PRO A 182 -23.05 -3.54 6.10
N TYR A 183 -23.33 -4.03 4.89
CA TYR A 183 -24.26 -5.14 4.70
C TYR A 183 -23.71 -6.43 5.32
N LEU A 184 -22.44 -6.76 5.07
CA LEU A 184 -21.81 -7.96 5.63
C LEU A 184 -21.79 -7.90 7.17
N VAL A 185 -21.45 -6.76 7.76
CA VAL A 185 -21.51 -6.56 9.22
C VAL A 185 -22.91 -6.83 9.75
N SER A 186 -23.93 -6.24 9.14
CA SER A 186 -25.34 -6.44 9.54
C SER A 186 -25.78 -7.90 9.41
N TYR A 187 -25.42 -8.53 8.29
CA TYR A 187 -25.76 -9.93 8.00
C TYR A 187 -25.12 -10.89 9.02
N TYR A 188 -23.82 -10.76 9.27
CA TYR A 188 -23.09 -11.67 10.16
C TYR A 188 -23.37 -11.40 11.64
N THR A 189 -23.68 -10.17 12.03
CA THR A 189 -24.16 -9.86 13.40
C THR A 189 -25.54 -10.48 13.66
N THR A 190 -26.41 -10.51 12.65
CA THR A 190 -27.71 -11.20 12.75
C THR A 190 -27.54 -12.72 12.82
N LYS A 191 -26.59 -13.26 12.05
CA LYS A 191 -26.31 -14.70 11.98
C LYS A 191 -25.63 -15.24 13.25
N PHE A 192 -24.72 -14.45 13.85
CA PHE A 192 -23.91 -14.86 15.00
C PHE A 192 -24.13 -13.89 16.17
N GLN A 193 -24.85 -14.35 17.20
CA GLN A 193 -25.16 -13.53 18.39
C GLN A 193 -23.91 -13.08 19.17
N ASN A 194 -22.80 -13.79 19.02
CA ASN A 194 -21.50 -13.50 19.64
C ASN A 194 -20.56 -12.67 18.75
N ALA A 195 -21.06 -12.04 17.68
CA ALA A 195 -20.25 -11.23 16.77
C ALA A 195 -19.70 -9.97 17.48
N GLY A 196 -18.38 -9.94 17.72
CA GLY A 196 -17.69 -8.82 18.38
C GLY A 196 -17.41 -7.63 17.46
N ILE A 197 -17.76 -7.74 16.17
CA ILE A 197 -17.58 -6.68 15.15
C ILE A 197 -18.66 -5.58 15.19
N ALA A 198 -19.71 -5.77 15.98
CA ALA A 198 -20.82 -4.84 16.15
C ALA A 198 -20.80 -4.12 17.51
N ASP A 199 -19.80 -4.41 18.35
CA ASP A 199 -19.60 -3.71 19.62
C ASP A 199 -19.38 -2.21 19.38
N LYS A 200 -19.78 -1.37 20.34
CA LYS A 200 -19.62 0.10 20.25
C LYS A 200 -18.16 0.52 19.97
N ASP A 201 -17.22 -0.27 20.49
CA ASP A 201 -15.78 -0.03 20.37
C ASP A 201 -15.14 -0.92 19.28
N ALA A 202 -15.96 -1.60 18.45
CA ALA A 202 -15.44 -2.43 17.37
C ALA A 202 -14.71 -1.56 16.35
N SER A 203 -13.44 -1.87 16.13
CA SER A 203 -12.63 -1.14 15.14
C SER A 203 -13.10 -1.45 13.72
N PHE A 204 -13.05 -0.43 12.86
CA PHE A 204 -13.28 -0.58 11.42
C PHE A 204 -12.39 -1.69 10.82
N SER A 205 -11.13 -1.79 11.28
CA SER A 205 -10.21 -2.85 10.89
C SER A 205 -10.76 -4.25 11.20
N ASN A 206 -11.41 -4.47 12.35
CA ASN A 206 -12.00 -5.76 12.69
C ASN A 206 -13.20 -6.12 11.81
N GLN A 207 -13.99 -5.14 11.38
CA GLN A 207 -15.09 -5.38 10.44
C GLN A 207 -14.55 -5.89 9.09
N LYS A 208 -13.45 -5.32 8.59
CA LYS A 208 -12.81 -5.74 7.32
C LYS A 208 -12.39 -7.21 7.32
N ALA A 209 -12.18 -7.84 8.47
CA ALA A 209 -11.89 -9.28 8.55
C ALA A 209 -12.96 -10.15 7.83
N LEU A 210 -14.21 -9.67 7.75
CA LEU A 210 -15.30 -10.32 7.02
C LEU A 210 -14.98 -10.54 5.54
N LEU A 211 -14.25 -9.61 4.91
CA LEU A 211 -13.83 -9.69 3.51
C LEU A 211 -12.82 -10.83 3.28
N TYR A 212 -12.23 -11.34 4.36
CA TYR A 212 -11.25 -12.41 4.37
C TYR A 212 -11.81 -13.66 5.03
N ASN A 213 -13.12 -13.91 5.02
CA ASN A 213 -13.70 -15.10 5.64
C ASN A 213 -13.44 -15.23 7.17
N MET A 214 -13.25 -14.11 7.87
CA MET A 214 -12.97 -14.09 9.31
C MET A 214 -13.99 -13.23 10.06
N LEU A 215 -14.37 -13.67 11.24
CA LEU A 215 -15.27 -12.97 12.14
C LEU A 215 -14.66 -12.91 13.53
N ILE A 216 -14.45 -11.69 14.02
CA ILE A 216 -14.10 -11.45 15.42
C ILE A 216 -15.36 -11.73 16.25
N ILE A 217 -15.23 -12.59 17.24
CA ILE A 217 -16.30 -12.98 18.17
C ILE A 217 -15.94 -12.62 19.60
N LYS A 218 -16.95 -12.53 20.46
CA LYS A 218 -16.82 -12.22 21.88
C LYS A 218 -17.68 -13.16 22.71
N ASN A 219 -17.10 -13.75 23.75
CA ASN A 219 -17.85 -14.62 24.65
C ASN A 219 -18.59 -13.83 25.76
N GLU A 220 -19.36 -14.51 26.59
CA GLU A 220 -20.16 -13.92 27.68
C GLU A 220 -19.31 -13.17 28.72
N ASN A 221 -18.04 -13.55 28.89
CA ASN A 221 -17.09 -12.87 29.77
C ASN A 221 -16.46 -11.62 29.15
N GLY A 222 -16.75 -11.36 27.87
CA GLY A 222 -16.20 -10.24 27.12
C GLY A 222 -14.86 -10.51 26.43
N ASN A 223 -14.41 -11.76 26.39
CA ASN A 223 -13.13 -12.14 25.78
C ASN A 223 -13.31 -12.35 24.27
N TYR A 224 -12.36 -11.85 23.49
CA TYR A 224 -12.37 -11.94 22.05
C TYR A 224 -11.66 -13.19 21.53
N GLY A 225 -12.16 -13.67 20.39
CA GLY A 225 -11.62 -14.75 19.58
C GLY A 225 -11.90 -14.48 18.09
N VAL A 226 -11.50 -15.41 17.24
CA VAL A 226 -11.74 -15.34 15.79
C VAL A 226 -12.28 -16.69 15.33
N GLN A 227 -13.29 -16.66 14.47
CA GLN A 227 -13.79 -17.83 13.76
C GLN A 227 -13.96 -17.52 12.28
N THR A 228 -14.07 -18.55 11.46
CA THR A 228 -14.44 -18.40 10.04
C THR A 228 -15.95 -18.09 9.88
N LEU A 229 -16.40 -17.65 8.70
CA LEU A 229 -17.81 -17.29 8.46
C LEU A 229 -18.78 -18.49 8.44
N ASP A 230 -18.25 -19.72 8.37
CA ASP A 230 -18.94 -20.99 8.59
C ASP A 230 -18.89 -21.47 10.05
N GLY A 231 -18.20 -20.76 10.94
CA GLY A 231 -18.21 -20.99 12.39
C GLY A 231 -17.10 -21.90 12.91
N GLN A 232 -16.04 -22.16 12.14
CA GLN A 232 -14.88 -22.91 12.63
C GLN A 232 -13.98 -22.01 13.47
N GLU A 233 -13.55 -22.50 14.63
CA GLU A 233 -12.65 -21.74 15.50
C GLU A 233 -11.28 -21.55 14.83
N VAL A 234 -10.81 -20.30 14.80
CA VAL A 234 -9.47 -19.90 14.32
C VAL A 234 -8.61 -19.49 15.51
N LEU A 235 -9.16 -18.68 16.41
CA LEU A 235 -8.58 -18.28 17.68
C LEU A 235 -9.64 -18.40 18.78
N GLY A 236 -9.41 -19.22 19.80
CA GLY A 236 -10.32 -19.33 20.94
C GLY A 236 -10.52 -18.00 21.68
N THR A 237 -11.70 -17.82 22.29
CA THR A 237 -12.10 -16.57 22.99
C THR A 237 -11.37 -16.37 24.32
N LYS A 238 -10.09 -16.00 24.28
CA LYS A 238 -9.21 -15.85 25.46
C LYS A 238 -8.46 -14.52 25.52
N TYR A 239 -8.69 -13.63 24.56
CA TYR A 239 -7.98 -12.35 24.46
C TYR A 239 -8.82 -11.21 25.00
N ALA A 240 -8.18 -10.24 25.63
CA ALA A 240 -8.82 -9.00 26.05
C ALA A 240 -9.18 -8.11 24.85
N ASN A 241 -8.39 -8.17 23.78
CA ASN A 241 -8.63 -7.45 22.54
C ASN A 241 -8.00 -8.18 21.34
N ILE A 242 -8.55 -7.95 20.15
CA ILE A 242 -8.02 -8.39 18.85
C ILE A 242 -8.13 -7.22 17.87
N LYS A 243 -7.05 -6.91 17.16
CA LYS A 243 -7.03 -5.96 16.03
C LYS A 243 -6.58 -6.69 14.76
N PHE A 244 -7.42 -6.71 13.74
CA PHE A 244 -7.06 -7.20 12.42
C PHE A 244 -6.18 -6.18 11.68
N VAL A 245 -5.08 -6.64 11.10
CA VAL A 245 -4.19 -5.87 10.23
C VAL A 245 -4.36 -6.42 8.82
N GLU A 246 -5.11 -5.69 8.00
CA GLU A 246 -5.52 -6.13 6.66
C GLU A 246 -4.32 -6.35 5.74
N SER A 247 -3.36 -5.42 5.76
CA SER A 247 -2.24 -5.39 4.83
C SER A 247 -1.29 -6.59 4.95
N SER A 248 -1.14 -7.17 6.16
CA SER A 248 -0.35 -8.38 6.42
C SER A 248 -1.21 -9.63 6.67
N LYS A 249 -2.54 -9.51 6.70
CA LYS A 249 -3.48 -10.58 7.08
C LYS A 249 -3.11 -11.20 8.42
N GLU A 250 -3.00 -10.36 9.43
CA GLU A 250 -2.60 -10.74 10.79
C GLU A 250 -3.59 -10.25 11.83
N PHE A 251 -3.55 -10.89 13.00
CA PHE A 251 -4.27 -10.45 14.19
C PHE A 251 -3.24 -10.05 15.24
N ILE A 252 -3.27 -8.78 15.63
CA ILE A 252 -2.61 -8.32 16.85
C ILE A 252 -3.55 -8.66 18.00
N VAL A 253 -3.09 -9.48 18.94
CA VAL A 253 -3.89 -9.95 20.08
C VAL A 253 -3.35 -9.34 21.37
N THR A 254 -4.23 -8.99 22.29
CA THR A 254 -3.89 -8.50 23.64
C THR A 254 -4.44 -9.47 24.68
N THR A 255 -3.60 -9.98 25.58
CA THR A 255 -4.02 -10.86 26.68
C THR A 255 -4.67 -10.07 27.82
N MET A 256 -5.24 -10.78 28.79
CA MET A 256 -5.82 -10.17 30.01
C MET A 256 -4.79 -9.45 30.87
N GLU A 257 -3.53 -9.86 30.77
CA GLU A 257 -2.38 -9.23 31.43
C GLU A 257 -1.78 -8.07 30.61
N ASN A 258 -2.51 -7.58 29.59
CA ASN A 258 -2.08 -6.52 28.67
C ASN A 258 -0.80 -6.86 27.87
N LYS A 259 -0.59 -8.13 27.53
CA LYS A 259 0.52 -8.54 26.67
C LYS A 259 0.08 -8.68 25.23
N MET A 260 0.85 -8.10 24.32
CA MET A 260 0.59 -8.10 22.89
C MET A 260 1.41 -9.16 22.17
N GLY A 261 0.79 -9.82 21.20
CA GLY A 261 1.39 -10.80 20.29
C GLY A 261 0.77 -10.71 18.89
N ILE A 262 1.30 -11.48 17.95
CA ILE A 262 0.80 -11.55 16.57
C ILE A 262 0.45 -12.99 16.22
N MET A 263 -0.79 -13.17 15.76
CA MET A 263 -1.28 -14.42 15.19
C MET A 263 -1.45 -14.23 13.69
N SER A 264 -1.06 -15.22 12.90
CA SER A 264 -1.39 -15.23 11.48
C SER A 264 -2.86 -15.53 11.25
N TYR A 265 -3.32 -15.21 10.05
CA TYR A 265 -4.64 -15.60 9.55
C TYR A 265 -4.90 -17.13 9.57
N ASP A 266 -3.86 -17.98 9.47
CA ASP A 266 -3.96 -19.45 9.49
C ASP A 266 -3.74 -20.05 10.90
N SER A 267 -4.06 -19.29 11.95
CA SER A 267 -3.99 -19.73 13.36
C SER A 267 -2.59 -20.07 13.88
N LYS A 268 -1.52 -19.62 13.23
CA LYS A 268 -0.15 -19.81 13.72
C LYS A 268 0.27 -18.64 14.59
N ILE A 269 0.94 -18.96 15.69
CA ILE A 269 1.59 -17.94 16.53
C ILE A 269 2.82 -17.45 15.75
N LYS A 270 2.79 -16.19 15.32
CA LYS A 270 3.95 -15.53 14.69
C LYS A 270 4.83 -14.88 15.74
N ILE A 271 4.21 -14.18 16.69
CA ILE A 271 4.87 -13.54 17.82
C ILE A 271 4.08 -13.88 19.09
N ALA A 272 4.73 -14.49 20.07
CA ALA A 272 4.09 -14.85 21.32
C ALA A 272 3.62 -13.59 22.08
N PRO A 273 2.47 -13.63 22.78
CA PRO A 273 1.98 -12.50 23.57
C PRO A 273 2.83 -12.23 24.82
N GLU A 274 3.96 -11.54 24.66
CA GLU A 274 4.88 -11.24 25.76
C GLU A 274 5.34 -9.79 25.84
N PHE A 275 4.96 -8.97 24.86
CA PHE A 275 5.34 -7.57 24.75
C PHE A 275 4.29 -6.66 25.36
N ASP A 276 4.69 -5.49 25.85
CA ASP A 276 3.75 -4.47 26.32
C ASP A 276 3.06 -3.78 25.14
N GLU A 277 3.77 -3.63 24.02
CA GLU A 277 3.26 -3.03 22.79
C GLU A 277 3.92 -3.66 21.56
N ILE A 278 3.15 -3.82 20.48
CA ILE A 278 3.65 -4.20 19.15
C ILE A 278 3.02 -3.30 18.10
N LYS A 279 3.83 -2.72 17.21
CA LYS A 279 3.39 -1.94 16.05
C LYS A 279 4.14 -2.39 14.79
N GLN A 280 3.43 -2.62 13.69
CA GLN A 280 4.08 -2.86 12.39
C GLN A 280 4.75 -1.57 11.92
N ILE A 281 6.02 -1.66 11.52
CA ILE A 281 6.81 -0.50 11.07
C ILE A 281 7.32 -0.64 9.62
N ASP A 282 7.37 -1.86 9.09
CA ASP A 282 7.63 -2.11 7.67
C ASP A 282 6.93 -3.40 7.22
N LYS A 283 5.95 -3.27 6.33
CA LYS A 283 5.23 -4.41 5.76
C LYS A 283 6.14 -5.29 4.91
N ASP A 284 6.99 -4.69 4.09
CA ASP A 284 7.73 -5.38 3.01
C ASP A 284 8.75 -6.35 3.58
N SER A 285 9.43 -5.92 4.64
CA SER A 285 10.41 -6.74 5.35
C SER A 285 9.81 -7.45 6.58
N GLY A 286 8.51 -7.25 6.82
CA GLY A 286 7.79 -7.80 7.96
C GLY A 286 8.41 -7.41 9.30
N LEU A 287 8.69 -6.12 9.51
CA LEU A 287 9.29 -5.61 10.74
C LEU A 287 8.25 -4.99 11.65
N TYR A 288 8.39 -5.28 12.94
CA TYR A 288 7.56 -4.77 14.01
C TYR A 288 8.42 -4.13 15.08
N LEU A 289 8.02 -2.95 15.51
CA LEU A 289 8.48 -2.34 16.74
C LEU A 289 7.86 -3.09 17.91
N ALA A 290 8.68 -3.58 18.83
CA ALA A 290 8.25 -4.27 20.03
C ALA A 290 8.73 -3.51 21.27
N THR A 291 7.83 -3.26 22.21
CA THR A 291 8.13 -2.59 23.48
C THR A 291 7.96 -3.57 24.64
N LYS A 292 8.93 -3.62 25.54
CA LYS A 292 8.86 -4.39 26.80
C LYS A 292 9.62 -3.64 27.88
N ASN A 293 9.01 -3.43 29.04
CA ASN A 293 9.60 -2.71 30.17
C ASN A 293 10.15 -1.32 29.79
N LYS A 294 9.40 -0.57 28.95
CA LYS A 294 9.79 0.74 28.39
C LYS A 294 11.02 0.74 27.47
N LYS A 295 11.54 -0.42 27.11
CA LYS A 295 12.60 -0.57 26.12
C LYS A 295 12.01 -1.06 24.81
N GLN A 296 12.55 -0.52 23.72
CA GLN A 296 12.13 -0.80 22.37
C GLN A 296 13.18 -1.65 21.66
N GLY A 297 12.69 -2.51 20.77
CA GLY A 297 13.47 -3.33 19.86
C GLY A 297 12.69 -3.54 18.57
N VAL A 298 13.30 -4.24 17.63
CA VAL A 298 12.65 -4.61 16.36
C VAL A 298 12.67 -6.12 16.24
N VAL A 299 11.52 -6.69 15.88
CA VAL A 299 11.36 -8.11 15.59
C VAL A 299 10.85 -8.28 14.17
N ASN A 300 11.22 -9.38 13.53
CA ASN A 300 10.66 -9.73 12.23
C ASN A 300 9.33 -10.49 12.37
N SER A 301 8.72 -10.82 11.25
CA SER A 301 7.44 -11.49 11.16
C SER A 301 7.42 -12.92 11.74
N ASN A 302 8.58 -13.52 12.00
CA ASN A 302 8.71 -14.81 12.69
C ASN A 302 8.97 -14.64 14.19
N GLY A 303 8.91 -13.41 14.71
CA GLY A 303 9.26 -13.08 16.10
C GLY A 303 10.75 -13.12 16.40
N SER A 304 11.62 -13.25 15.39
CA SER A 304 13.07 -13.20 15.60
C SER A 304 13.50 -11.76 15.87
N ILE A 305 14.35 -11.58 16.87
CA ILE A 305 14.89 -10.27 17.23
C ILE A 305 15.85 -9.78 16.14
N VAL A 306 15.52 -8.63 15.54
CA VAL A 306 16.39 -7.86 14.62
C VAL A 306 17.21 -6.85 15.42
N LEU A 307 16.56 -6.13 16.34
CA LEU A 307 17.21 -5.26 17.33
C LEU A 307 16.70 -5.64 18.72
N TYR A 308 17.62 -5.91 19.65
CA TYR A 308 17.28 -6.23 21.04
C TYR A 308 16.47 -5.11 21.71
N LEU A 309 15.60 -5.49 22.65
CA LEU A 309 14.75 -4.57 23.41
C LEU A 309 15.56 -3.84 24.50
N GLU A 310 16.47 -2.98 24.07
CA GLU A 310 17.36 -2.23 24.96
C GLU A 310 17.43 -0.73 24.64
N TYR A 311 16.79 -0.31 23.55
CA TYR A 311 16.75 1.08 23.10
C TYR A 311 15.66 1.86 23.85
N ASP A 312 15.95 3.13 24.13
CA ASP A 312 15.00 4.05 24.75
C ASP A 312 13.96 4.54 23.74
N GLN A 313 14.34 4.61 22.46
CA GLN A 313 13.51 5.08 21.37
C GLN A 313 14.00 4.48 20.05
N ILE A 314 13.07 4.04 19.19
CA ILE A 314 13.30 3.67 17.80
C ILE A 314 12.40 4.54 16.94
N GLY A 315 12.98 5.09 15.88
CA GLY A 315 12.34 6.09 15.02
C GLY A 315 12.59 7.53 15.46
N VAL A 316 12.54 8.44 14.50
CA VAL A 316 12.74 9.89 14.69
C VAL A 316 11.42 10.60 14.95
N ASN A 317 11.48 11.86 15.41
CA ASN A 317 10.30 12.72 15.46
C ASN A 317 10.16 13.49 14.14
N SER A 318 9.29 13.04 13.24
CA SER A 318 9.10 13.67 11.92
C SER A 318 8.58 15.11 12.01
N SER A 319 7.85 15.47 13.07
CA SER A 319 7.30 16.83 13.25
C SER A 319 8.38 17.91 13.43
N GLN A 320 9.62 17.53 13.76
CA GLN A 320 10.75 18.46 13.83
C GLN A 320 11.33 18.81 12.46
N TYR A 321 10.95 18.05 11.42
CA TYR A 321 11.55 18.06 10.08
C TYR A 321 10.45 18.10 9.01
N MET A 322 9.47 18.99 9.18
CA MET A 322 8.26 19.04 8.35
C MET A 322 8.56 19.19 6.84
N SER A 323 9.67 19.84 6.46
CA SER A 323 10.05 20.00 5.05
C SER A 323 10.58 18.71 4.41
N ASN A 324 11.18 17.79 5.20
CA ASN A 324 11.79 16.56 4.66
C ASN A 324 10.79 15.48 4.24
N THR A 325 9.48 15.71 4.36
CA THR A 325 8.41 14.79 3.91
C THR A 325 8.66 13.34 4.36
N ILE A 326 9.02 13.15 5.63
CA ILE A 326 9.36 11.84 6.20
C ILE A 326 8.08 10.98 6.27
N LYS A 327 7.97 10.01 5.35
CA LYS A 327 6.81 9.11 5.25
C LYS A 327 6.76 8.05 6.35
N ASN A 328 7.93 7.57 6.78
CA ASN A 328 8.04 6.54 7.81
C ASN A 328 9.13 6.95 8.82
N GLN A 329 8.71 7.26 10.04
CA GLN A 329 9.62 7.73 11.09
C GLN A 329 10.55 6.64 11.62
N TYR A 330 10.21 5.36 11.43
CA TYR A 330 10.99 4.21 11.90
C TYR A 330 12.00 3.73 10.87
N LEU A 331 11.86 4.15 9.61
CA LEU A 331 12.61 3.61 8.49
C LEU A 331 12.96 4.70 7.46
N LEU A 332 14.08 5.39 7.72
CA LEU A 332 14.60 6.44 6.84
C LEU A 332 14.99 5.83 5.48
N TYR A 333 14.58 6.49 4.40
CA TYR A 333 14.74 6.01 3.01
C TYR A 333 14.23 4.58 2.76
N ASN A 334 13.29 4.08 3.57
CA ASN A 334 12.87 2.68 3.53
C ASN A 334 14.04 1.67 3.70
N LYS A 335 15.12 2.09 4.38
CA LYS A 335 16.37 1.31 4.54
C LYS A 335 16.92 1.31 5.97
N CYS A 336 16.86 2.44 6.66
CA CYS A 336 17.63 2.65 7.89
C CYS A 336 16.73 2.80 9.12
N ILE A 337 17.00 2.05 10.19
CA ILE A 337 16.31 2.07 11.48
C ILE A 337 17.15 2.91 12.46
N PRO A 338 16.73 4.15 12.78
CA PRO A 338 17.40 4.96 13.79
C PRO A 338 16.96 4.50 15.19
N ALA A 339 17.92 4.20 16.06
CA ALA A 339 17.65 3.73 17.43
C ALA A 339 18.50 4.48 18.45
N LYS A 340 17.88 4.97 19.51
CA LYS A 340 18.49 5.77 20.56
C LYS A 340 18.67 4.93 21.82
N LYS A 341 19.89 4.90 22.33
CA LYS A 341 20.26 4.23 23.59
C LYS A 341 21.13 5.17 24.41
N ASN A 342 20.77 5.40 25.67
CA ASN A 342 21.53 6.21 26.62
C ASN A 342 21.88 7.62 26.11
N GLY A 343 20.96 8.24 25.35
CA GLY A 343 21.12 9.61 24.87
C GLY A 343 22.02 9.77 23.62
N THR A 344 22.38 8.67 22.96
CA THR A 344 23.05 8.63 21.66
C THR A 344 22.28 7.76 20.66
N TRP A 345 22.43 8.05 19.38
CA TRP A 345 21.79 7.36 18.26
C TRP A 345 22.75 6.42 17.55
N GLU A 346 22.23 5.26 17.20
CA GLU A 346 22.78 4.32 16.23
C GLU A 346 21.82 4.23 15.05
N ILE A 347 22.33 3.83 13.88
CA ILE A 347 21.53 3.66 12.68
C ILE A 347 21.80 2.27 12.13
N PHE A 348 20.76 1.47 11.99
CA PHE A 348 20.84 0.09 11.55
C PHE A 348 20.21 -0.08 10.17
N ASP A 349 20.64 -1.06 9.40
CA ASP A 349 19.84 -1.54 8.27
C ASP A 349 18.70 -2.45 8.76
N LYS A 350 17.88 -2.92 7.82
CA LYS A 350 16.75 -3.84 8.08
C LYS A 350 17.16 -5.21 8.66
N THR A 351 18.45 -5.55 8.60
CA THR A 351 18.98 -6.79 9.18
C THR A 351 19.48 -6.60 10.62
N GLY A 352 19.51 -5.36 11.11
CA GLY A 352 20.02 -5.01 12.44
C GLY A 352 21.53 -4.75 12.45
N LYS A 353 22.18 -4.59 11.29
CA LYS A 353 23.60 -4.23 11.21
C LYS A 353 23.76 -2.71 11.28
N ASN A 354 24.65 -2.20 12.13
CA ASN A 354 24.95 -0.77 12.21
C ASN A 354 25.61 -0.33 10.88
N ILE A 355 24.96 0.59 10.15
CA ILE A 355 25.39 1.00 8.80
C ILE A 355 26.72 1.78 8.84
N ALA A 356 26.99 2.48 9.94
CA ALA A 356 28.20 3.29 10.11
C ALA A 356 29.34 2.52 10.81
N GLY A 357 29.21 1.19 10.92
CA GLY A 357 30.15 0.32 11.60
C GLY A 357 29.80 0.07 13.07
N THR A 358 30.18 -1.12 13.57
CA THR A 358 29.86 -1.57 14.93
C THR A 358 30.31 -0.58 16.00
N GLY A 359 29.37 -0.13 16.84
CA GLY A 359 29.63 0.80 17.95
C GLY A 359 29.70 2.27 17.54
N THR A 360 29.51 2.62 16.26
CA THR A 360 29.43 4.02 15.85
C THR A 360 28.13 4.63 16.34
N THR A 361 28.26 5.67 17.16
CA THR A 361 27.14 6.46 17.69
C THR A 361 27.23 7.94 17.32
N TYR A 362 26.06 8.59 17.37
CA TYR A 362 25.85 10.02 17.13
C TYR A 362 25.12 10.65 18.32
N LYS A 363 25.37 11.92 18.60
CA LYS A 363 24.68 12.62 19.69
C LYS A 363 23.23 12.91 19.30
N GLU A 364 23.01 13.40 18.09
CA GLU A 364 21.69 13.68 17.52
C GLU A 364 21.64 13.28 16.04
N LEU A 365 20.42 13.11 15.55
CA LEU A 365 20.11 12.98 14.13
C LEU A 365 19.33 14.22 13.69
N GLY A 366 19.73 14.77 12.55
CA GLY A 366 19.20 16.01 12.02
C GLY A 366 19.85 17.27 12.59
N CYS A 367 19.53 18.40 11.96
CA CYS A 367 19.95 19.74 12.34
C CYS A 367 18.69 20.62 12.43
N SER A 368 18.39 21.09 13.65
CA SER A 368 17.27 22.00 13.90
C SER A 368 17.72 23.45 13.75
N VAL A 369 16.88 24.30 13.14
CA VAL A 369 17.20 25.72 12.80
C VAL A 369 17.40 26.63 14.03
N GLY A 370 17.37 26.10 15.25
CA GLY A 370 17.77 26.81 16.49
C GLY A 370 19.28 26.94 16.70
N GLY A 371 20.12 26.42 15.80
CA GLY A 371 21.58 26.48 15.88
C GLY A 371 22.18 27.55 14.96
N LYS A 372 22.26 28.80 15.43
CA LYS A 372 23.01 29.90 14.77
C LYS A 372 22.90 29.96 13.24
N SER A 373 21.68 29.87 12.70
CA SER A 373 21.43 30.33 11.33
C SER A 373 21.84 31.80 11.28
N ASN A 374 22.68 32.19 10.31
CA ASN A 374 23.12 33.58 10.13
C ASN A 374 21.98 34.46 9.61
N GLY A 375 20.85 34.54 10.33
CA GLY A 375 19.77 35.48 10.06
C GLY A 375 18.95 35.24 8.80
N GLU A 376 19.03 34.06 8.16
CA GLU A 376 18.16 33.75 7.02
C GLU A 376 16.74 33.39 7.51
N GLU A 377 15.86 34.39 7.43
CA GLU A 377 14.41 34.21 7.52
C GLU A 377 13.99 33.13 6.50
N ASN A 378 13.26 32.10 6.95
CA ASN A 378 12.76 30.97 6.15
C ASN A 378 13.69 29.76 5.96
N SER A 379 14.64 29.53 6.86
CA SER A 379 15.40 28.26 6.92
C SER A 379 14.58 27.13 7.58
N ASN A 380 14.70 25.92 7.02
CA ASN A 380 14.03 24.70 7.49
C ASN A 380 15.02 23.71 8.12
N SER A 381 14.55 22.98 9.14
CA SER A 381 15.33 21.94 9.82
C SER A 381 15.51 20.74 8.91
N VAL A 382 16.71 20.15 8.89
CA VAL A 382 17.05 19.07 7.97
C VAL A 382 17.52 17.83 8.72
N LEU A 383 16.82 16.72 8.50
CA LEU A 383 17.23 15.35 8.81
C LEU A 383 17.73 14.62 7.55
N LEU A 384 17.07 14.84 6.40
CA LEU A 384 17.26 14.07 5.18
C LEU A 384 17.67 14.97 4.00
N VAL A 385 18.62 14.50 3.18
CA VAL A 385 19.03 15.08 1.90
C VAL A 385 18.78 14.05 0.78
N PRO A 386 17.61 14.07 0.11
CA PRO A 386 17.12 12.95 -0.69
C PRO A 386 18.00 12.53 -1.87
N GLN A 387 18.61 13.48 -2.60
CA GLN A 387 19.37 13.19 -3.82
C GLN A 387 20.53 12.20 -3.64
N TYR A 388 21.08 12.12 -2.43
CA TYR A 388 22.15 11.18 -2.07
C TYR A 388 21.75 10.22 -0.96
N GLU A 389 20.44 10.09 -0.69
CA GLU A 389 19.91 9.37 0.47
C GLU A 389 20.65 9.75 1.77
N GLY A 390 20.95 11.05 1.91
CA GLY A 390 21.78 11.58 3.00
C GLY A 390 20.99 11.67 4.31
N ILE A 391 21.60 11.25 5.42
CA ILE A 391 21.11 11.36 6.78
C ILE A 391 22.06 12.30 7.54
N VAL A 392 21.50 13.39 8.08
CA VAL A 392 22.26 14.36 8.87
C VAL A 392 22.52 13.76 10.26
N VAL A 393 23.79 13.78 10.67
CA VAL A 393 24.25 13.25 11.96
C VAL A 393 25.06 14.29 12.70
N SER A 394 25.05 14.27 14.03
CA SER A 394 25.84 15.22 14.82
C SER A 394 26.62 14.57 15.96
N ARG A 395 27.74 15.20 16.32
CA ARG A 395 28.43 14.99 17.59
C ARG A 395 28.67 16.35 18.22
N ASN A 396 28.05 16.61 19.38
CA ASN A 396 28.20 17.86 20.13
C ASN A 396 27.94 19.13 19.29
N ASN A 397 26.81 19.17 18.57
CA ASN A 397 26.41 20.30 17.70
C ASN A 397 27.36 20.61 16.54
N VAL A 398 28.24 19.68 16.19
CA VAL A 398 28.97 19.67 14.93
C VAL A 398 28.30 18.64 14.03
N TYR A 399 27.98 19.03 12.81
CA TYR A 399 27.14 18.24 11.90
C TYR A 399 27.97 17.62 10.78
N GLY A 400 27.48 16.50 10.27
CA GLY A 400 27.97 15.83 9.06
C GLY A 400 26.81 15.16 8.34
N LEU A 401 27.13 14.50 7.23
CA LEU A 401 26.17 13.80 6.39
C LEU A 401 26.73 12.43 6.02
N ILE A 402 25.95 11.38 6.27
CA ILE A 402 26.23 10.03 5.79
C ILE A 402 25.13 9.60 4.82
N ASP A 403 25.38 8.68 3.90
CA ASP A 403 24.30 8.08 3.10
C ASP A 403 23.59 6.94 3.84
N SER A 404 22.58 6.35 3.20
CA SER A 404 21.79 5.22 3.72
C SER A 404 22.60 3.92 3.88
N GLU A 405 23.79 3.84 3.31
CA GLU A 405 24.75 2.74 3.48
C GLU A 405 25.77 3.02 4.60
N GLY A 406 25.71 4.20 5.21
CA GLY A 406 26.60 4.64 6.29
C GLY A 406 27.93 5.23 5.82
N LYS A 407 28.10 5.43 4.51
CA LYS A 407 29.29 6.10 3.95
C LYS A 407 29.23 7.59 4.24
N THR A 408 30.34 8.14 4.73
CA THR A 408 30.46 9.59 4.94
C THR A 408 30.41 10.34 3.61
N LEU A 409 29.42 11.23 3.48
CA LEU A 409 29.30 12.20 2.39
C LEU A 409 29.96 13.52 2.77
N LEU A 410 29.70 13.99 4.00
CA LEU A 410 30.31 15.17 4.59
C LEU A 410 30.82 14.83 5.99
N PRO A 411 32.07 15.15 6.33
CA PRO A 411 32.61 14.86 7.66
C PRO A 411 31.84 15.65 8.73
N ILE A 412 31.90 15.16 9.97
CA ILE A 412 31.32 15.86 11.13
C ILE A 412 32.21 17.07 11.49
N ALA A 413 32.09 18.13 10.70
CA ALA A 413 32.88 19.36 10.80
C ALA A 413 32.05 20.62 10.51
N LEU A 414 30.76 20.47 10.22
CA LEU A 414 29.89 21.54 9.79
C LEU A 414 29.26 22.25 11.00
N GLN A 415 29.09 23.56 10.86
CA GLN A 415 28.42 24.41 11.86
C GLN A 415 26.90 24.25 11.77
N SER A 416 26.35 24.08 10.57
CA SER A 416 24.94 23.81 10.34
C SER A 416 24.70 23.14 9.00
N ILE A 417 23.56 22.47 8.88
CA ILE A 417 22.95 22.02 7.62
C ILE A 417 21.48 22.41 7.69
N TYR A 418 20.96 23.08 6.67
CA TYR A 418 19.57 23.51 6.60
C TYR A 418 19.08 23.54 5.15
N SER A 419 17.78 23.73 4.95
CA SER A 419 17.22 23.91 3.61
C SER A 419 16.39 25.19 3.51
N ILE A 420 16.20 25.66 2.28
CA ILE A 420 15.29 26.74 1.93
C ILE A 420 14.37 26.21 0.83
N THR A 421 13.08 26.46 0.97
CA THR A 421 12.08 26.10 -0.05
C THR A 421 11.68 27.36 -0.82
N SER A 422 11.91 27.35 -2.14
CA SER A 422 11.52 28.44 -3.05
C SER A 422 10.79 27.84 -4.24
N GLU A 423 9.62 28.38 -4.60
CA GLU A 423 8.80 27.91 -5.73
C GLU A 423 8.50 26.40 -5.72
N GLY A 424 8.46 25.78 -4.53
CA GLY A 424 8.23 24.34 -4.37
C GLY A 424 9.48 23.48 -4.49
N GLU A 425 10.64 24.06 -4.81
CA GLU A 425 11.93 23.37 -4.83
C GLU A 425 12.69 23.57 -3.50
N GLU A 426 13.19 22.47 -2.93
CA GLU A 426 13.98 22.50 -1.70
C GLU A 426 15.48 22.46 -2.03
N THR A 427 16.21 23.50 -1.62
CA THR A 427 17.67 23.60 -1.78
C THR A 427 18.37 23.45 -0.44
N TYR A 428 19.44 22.66 -0.38
CA TYR A 428 20.17 22.34 0.85
C TYR A 428 21.48 23.10 0.96
N TYR A 429 21.71 23.70 2.12
CA TYR A 429 22.88 24.51 2.43
C TYR A 429 23.64 23.96 3.64
N MET A 430 24.94 24.15 3.65
CA MET A 430 25.81 23.88 4.78
C MET A 430 26.69 25.07 5.10
N LEU A 431 27.01 25.23 6.38
CA LEU A 431 27.96 26.23 6.85
C LEU A 431 29.23 25.53 7.35
N TYR A 432 30.35 25.82 6.70
CA TYR A 432 31.67 25.31 7.08
C TYR A 432 32.65 26.47 7.12
N ASN A 433 33.32 26.68 8.26
CA ASN A 433 34.22 27.83 8.47
C ASN A 433 33.57 29.17 8.10
N ASN A 434 32.30 29.37 8.46
CA ASN A 434 31.48 30.54 8.10
C ASN A 434 31.26 30.76 6.60
N GLN A 435 31.63 29.80 5.74
CA GLN A 435 31.32 29.83 4.31
C GLN A 435 30.06 29.01 4.04
N LEU A 436 29.09 29.67 3.42
CA LEU A 436 27.86 29.05 2.96
C LEU A 436 28.13 28.31 1.65
N MET A 437 27.71 27.05 1.58
CA MET A 437 27.85 26.21 0.40
C MET A 437 26.58 25.42 0.13
N ASN A 438 26.27 25.20 -1.14
CA ASN A 438 25.24 24.26 -1.54
C ASN A 438 25.73 22.81 -1.30
N VAL A 439 24.95 22.04 -0.55
CA VAL A 439 25.31 20.66 -0.15
C VAL A 439 25.42 19.75 -1.38
N ILE A 440 24.47 19.85 -2.30
CA ILE A 440 24.39 18.99 -3.48
C ILE A 440 25.55 19.27 -4.42
N ASP A 441 25.82 20.54 -4.72
CA ASP A 441 26.92 20.95 -5.60
C ASP A 441 28.27 20.54 -5.02
N TYR A 442 28.46 20.68 -3.71
CA TYR A 442 29.69 20.27 -3.06
C TYR A 442 29.91 18.76 -3.17
N ILE A 443 28.89 17.95 -2.88
CA ILE A 443 28.97 16.49 -3.00
C ILE A 443 29.27 16.10 -4.45
N LYS A 444 28.53 16.69 -5.41
CA LYS A 444 28.74 16.45 -6.84
C LYS A 444 30.17 16.77 -7.25
N LYS A 445 30.71 17.90 -6.80
CA LYS A 445 32.05 18.34 -7.23
C LYS A 445 33.19 17.57 -6.58
N TRP A 446 33.09 17.27 -5.29
CA TRP A 446 34.25 16.83 -4.48
C TRP A 446 34.14 15.42 -3.91
N VAL A 447 32.94 14.88 -3.75
CA VAL A 447 32.71 13.60 -3.04
C VAL A 447 32.29 12.50 -4.01
N ARG A 448 31.39 12.81 -4.94
CA ARG A 448 30.86 11.92 -5.98
C ARG A 448 30.83 12.65 -7.34
N PRO A 449 32.01 12.94 -7.93
CA PRO A 449 32.06 13.52 -9.28
C PRO A 449 31.44 12.59 -10.30
N ASP A 450 30.55 13.16 -11.11
CA ASP A 450 30.03 12.49 -12.30
C ASP A 450 31.20 12.19 -13.23
N LYS A 451 31.36 10.92 -13.61
CA LYS A 451 32.45 10.47 -14.48
C LYS A 451 32.38 11.04 -15.91
N ASN A 452 31.41 11.90 -16.22
CA ASN A 452 31.13 12.44 -17.57
C ASN A 452 31.35 13.96 -17.72
N GLU A 453 31.89 14.68 -16.74
CA GLU A 453 32.37 16.05 -16.96
C GLU A 453 33.91 16.07 -17.06
N SER A 454 34.41 15.60 -18.20
CA SER A 454 35.74 15.99 -18.66
C SER A 454 35.63 17.35 -19.33
N ASN A 455 36.32 18.34 -18.75
CA ASN A 455 36.76 19.60 -19.33
C ASN A 455 35.72 20.48 -20.04
N ASN A 456 35.21 21.48 -19.32
CA ASN A 456 35.10 22.83 -19.87
C ASN A 456 35.34 23.86 -18.75
N GLN A 457 36.61 24.18 -18.53
CA GLN A 457 36.98 25.45 -17.90
C GLN A 457 36.72 26.57 -18.90
N THR A 458 35.63 27.30 -18.74
CA THR A 458 35.54 28.67 -19.25
C THR A 458 36.08 29.61 -18.18
N ASN A 459 37.30 30.09 -18.41
CA ASN A 459 37.83 31.28 -17.77
C ASN A 459 36.91 32.46 -18.10
N THR A 460 36.34 33.08 -17.07
CA THR A 460 35.91 34.47 -17.17
C THR A 460 36.89 35.28 -16.37
N GLU A 461 37.90 35.81 -17.06
CA GLU A 461 38.74 36.89 -16.56
C GLU A 461 37.86 38.14 -16.38
N ASN A 462 37.69 38.60 -15.14
CA ASN A 462 37.34 39.99 -14.88
C ASN A 462 38.64 40.77 -14.68
N THR A 463 38.91 41.66 -15.63
CA THR A 463 39.97 42.65 -15.61
C THR A 463 39.66 43.69 -14.53
N GLU A 464 40.50 43.79 -13.50
CA GLU A 464 40.72 45.05 -12.80
C GLU A 464 42.22 45.33 -12.70
N ASN A 465 42.60 46.45 -13.32
CA ASN A 465 43.92 47.06 -13.26
C ASN A 465 44.27 47.47 -11.83
N THR A 466 45.44 47.08 -11.33
CA THR A 466 46.28 47.99 -10.54
C THR A 466 47.75 47.64 -10.78
N ASN A 467 48.50 48.62 -11.30
CA ASN A 467 49.95 48.57 -11.38
C ASN A 467 50.58 48.59 -9.98
N ASN A 468 51.53 47.69 -9.71
CA ASN A 468 52.86 48.05 -9.23
C ASN A 468 53.84 46.85 -9.29
N GLU A 469 55.11 47.22 -9.38
CA GLU A 469 56.25 46.52 -9.98
C GLU A 469 56.85 45.32 -9.21
N GLN A 470 57.44 44.40 -10.01
CA GLN A 470 58.64 43.55 -9.81
C GLN A 470 58.68 42.62 -8.56
N THR A 471 58.96 41.30 -8.66
CA THR A 471 60.20 40.73 -9.21
C THR A 471 60.10 39.19 -9.38
N THR A 472 60.48 38.73 -10.57
CA THR A 472 61.12 37.49 -11.11
C THR A 472 61.22 36.13 -10.35
N GLN A 473 61.14 35.07 -11.21
CA GLN A 473 61.69 33.68 -11.15
C GLN A 473 60.90 32.60 -10.39
N ASN A 474 60.80 31.32 -10.77
CA ASN A 474 61.11 30.50 -11.96
C ASN A 474 60.36 29.15 -11.74
N THR A 475 59.61 28.63 -12.73
CA THR A 475 59.86 27.36 -13.45
C THR A 475 60.13 26.11 -12.60
N GLN A 476 59.24 25.10 -12.62
CA GLN A 476 59.43 23.87 -13.40
C GLN A 476 58.34 22.82 -13.15
N GLN A 477 57.71 22.45 -14.26
CA GLN A 477 57.02 21.20 -14.54
C GLN A 477 57.96 20.00 -14.34
N ASN A 478 57.45 18.89 -13.82
CA ASN A 478 57.84 17.57 -14.30
C ASN A 478 56.69 16.58 -14.07
N ASN A 479 56.02 16.25 -15.18
CA ASN A 479 55.23 15.03 -15.30
C ASN A 479 56.18 13.87 -15.59
N THR A 480 56.00 12.74 -14.92
CA THR A 480 56.32 11.44 -15.50
C THR A 480 55.29 10.43 -15.05
N SER A 481 54.47 10.02 -16.01
CA SER A 481 53.54 8.90 -15.92
C SER A 481 54.31 7.59 -15.82
N THR A 482 53.82 6.66 -15.00
CA THR A 482 53.98 5.23 -15.28
C THR A 482 52.71 4.50 -14.85
N GLU A 483 51.99 3.98 -15.84
CA GLU A 483 50.99 2.93 -15.68
C GLU A 483 51.72 1.61 -15.33
N ASN A 484 51.18 0.82 -14.41
CA ASN A 484 50.53 -0.44 -14.79
C ASN A 484 50.04 -1.30 -13.62
N THR A 485 48.95 -2.01 -13.93
CA THR A 485 48.54 -3.34 -13.47
C THR A 485 47.94 -3.55 -12.07
N THR A 486 46.60 -3.55 -12.10
CA THR A 486 45.67 -4.57 -11.60
C THR A 486 46.27 -5.90 -11.14
N GLN A 487 45.93 -6.31 -9.91
CA GLN A 487 45.79 -7.72 -9.55
C GLN A 487 44.60 -7.90 -8.59
N THR A 488 43.59 -8.61 -9.10
CA THR A 488 42.45 -9.18 -8.40
C THR A 488 42.91 -10.40 -7.62
N ASN A 489 42.45 -10.58 -6.38
CA ASN A 489 42.43 -11.89 -5.73
C ASN A 489 41.14 -12.06 -4.93
N THR A 490 40.36 -13.02 -5.38
CA THR A 490 39.19 -13.62 -4.73
C THR A 490 39.69 -14.67 -3.74
N ASN A 491 39.14 -14.75 -2.54
CA ASN A 491 39.23 -15.97 -1.72
C ASN A 491 37.90 -16.21 -1.00
N ALA A 492 37.33 -17.38 -1.30
CA ALA A 492 36.26 -18.02 -0.56
C ALA A 492 36.82 -18.65 0.72
N VAL A 493 36.01 -18.70 1.78
CA VAL A 493 36.30 -19.52 2.96
C VAL A 493 35.04 -20.29 3.36
N GLU A 494 35.27 -21.57 3.58
CA GLU A 494 34.34 -22.65 3.90
C GLU A 494 33.68 -22.54 5.27
N ASN A 495 32.48 -23.10 5.34
CA ASN A 495 31.70 -23.38 6.55
C ASN A 495 32.36 -24.48 7.39
N ASN A 496 32.43 -24.26 8.72
CA ASN A 496 32.61 -25.32 9.70
C ASN A 496 31.50 -25.24 10.76
N THR A 497 30.57 -26.19 10.68
CA THR A 497 29.56 -26.50 11.71
C THR A 497 30.19 -27.36 12.82
N ASN A 498 30.18 -26.87 14.06
CA ASN A 498 30.43 -27.67 15.26
C ASN A 498 29.12 -27.86 16.02
N THR A 499 28.66 -29.12 16.08
CA THR A 499 27.54 -29.58 16.90
C THR A 499 28.10 -30.02 18.26
N ASN A 500 27.69 -29.38 19.34
CA ASN A 500 27.96 -29.89 20.70
C ASN A 500 26.64 -30.33 21.34
N VAL A 501 26.52 -31.65 21.48
CA VAL A 501 25.56 -32.35 22.32
C VAL A 501 25.99 -32.17 23.76
N ASN A 502 25.09 -31.75 24.65
CA ASN A 502 25.30 -31.99 26.08
C ASN A 502 24.07 -32.60 26.74
N LYS A 503 24.36 -33.69 27.44
CA LYS A 503 23.47 -34.64 28.07
C LYS A 503 23.17 -34.19 29.51
N VAL A 504 21.96 -34.51 29.93
CA VAL A 504 21.40 -34.43 31.29
C VAL A 504 22.31 -35.06 32.35
N SER A 505 22.37 -34.45 33.54
CA SER A 505 22.53 -35.19 34.80
C SER A 505 21.74 -34.54 35.94
N ASN A 506 21.17 -35.43 36.75
CA ASN A 506 20.23 -35.26 37.84
C ASN A 506 20.83 -34.71 39.15
N ASN A 507 19.91 -34.26 40.00
CA ASN A 507 19.87 -34.26 41.48
C ASN A 507 20.95 -33.50 42.25
N THR A 508 20.55 -32.47 43.00
CA THR A 508 20.02 -32.58 44.39
C THR A 508 19.29 -31.29 44.75
#